data_AF-A0A292QQJ7-F1
#
_entry.id   AF-A0A292QQJ7-F1
#
_cell.length_a   1.000
_cell.length_b   1.000
_cell.length_c   1.000
_cell.angle_alpha   90.00
_cell.angle_beta   90.00
_cell.angle_gamma   90.00
#
_symmetry.space_group_name_H-M   'P 1'
#
loop_
_entity.id
_entity.type
_entity.pdbx_description
1 polymer ?
#
loop_
_entity_poly.entity_id
_entity_poly.type
_entity_poly.pdbx_seq_one_letter_code
_entity_poly.pdbx_strand_id
1 'polypeptide(L)'
;MDKIIESFKNLYKGENVVKQHIYIALLFYLPCLASTILQFLDKESKKEEVIIILVSAVIVGLLSIVPVFVLQGLWAKFVNRRFSEAYGIPKLSWNCLSQGLKMFPLTLVWGLYIGIPSLLYLALVFLGFGLTISSQDPVIIIVAVLGLLLAVMLLFIPLFLISPFVNMVFMKYCEKFEYSKELFNPLLPFRYMKKAFKDSVFLALKFILVGMVTGMGAQIILCLLLMVLAIIAIPVVIILAMVNEHMFDSSVWAIPVVMLVSVVAIIPAYVRWITNLAYVDNLEEIYVDKFLIEE
;
A
#
# COMPACT_ATOMS: atom_id res chain seq x y z
N MET A 1 0.60 23.21 -9.06
CA MET A 1 1.12 21.86 -9.36
C MET A 1 2.63 21.80 -9.24
N ASP A 2 3.33 22.93 -9.39
CA ASP A 2 4.79 23.03 -9.39
C ASP A 2 5.41 22.49 -8.10
N LYS A 3 4.83 22.82 -6.95
CA LYS A 3 5.28 22.30 -5.65
C LYS A 3 5.24 20.77 -5.55
N ILE A 4 4.19 20.13 -6.05
CA ILE A 4 4.09 18.66 -6.03
C ILE A 4 5.18 18.06 -6.91
N ILE A 5 5.41 18.64 -8.08
CA ILE A 5 6.50 18.23 -8.98
C ILE A 5 7.86 18.42 -8.30
N GLU A 6 8.04 19.52 -7.58
CA GLU A 6 9.25 19.80 -6.80
C GLU A 6 9.45 18.80 -5.68
N SER A 7 8.41 18.41 -4.94
CA SER A 7 8.48 17.32 -3.95
C SER A 7 8.99 16.03 -4.58
N PHE A 8 8.47 15.64 -5.75
CA PHE A 8 9.00 14.47 -6.48
C PHE A 8 10.47 14.67 -6.87
N LYS A 9 10.85 15.82 -7.45
CA LYS A 9 12.25 16.11 -7.80
C LYS A 9 13.17 16.03 -6.57
N ASN A 10 12.71 16.52 -5.43
CA ASN A 10 13.45 16.52 -4.17
C ASN A 10 13.70 15.10 -3.64
N LEU A 11 12.84 14.12 -3.94
CA LEU A 11 13.06 12.71 -3.61
C LEU A 11 14.25 12.12 -4.37
N TYR A 12 14.56 12.63 -5.56
CA TYR A 12 15.68 12.18 -6.40
C TYR A 12 16.97 13.01 -6.23
N LYS A 13 17.06 13.84 -5.19
CA LYS A 13 18.29 14.57 -4.83
C LYS A 13 19.15 13.75 -3.87
N GLY A 14 20.48 13.83 -4.01
CA GLY A 14 21.46 13.21 -3.11
C GLY A 14 22.51 12.36 -3.84
N GLU A 15 23.31 11.63 -3.08
CA GLU A 15 24.33 10.72 -3.61
C GLU A 15 23.78 9.31 -3.85
N ASN A 16 24.19 8.67 -4.95
CA ASN A 16 23.81 7.29 -5.30
C ASN A 16 22.29 7.05 -5.31
N VAL A 17 21.52 8.06 -5.71
CA VAL A 17 20.05 8.09 -5.66
C VAL A 17 19.44 6.88 -6.38
N VAL A 18 19.83 6.62 -7.62
CA VAL A 18 19.27 5.49 -8.40
C VAL A 18 19.45 4.16 -7.67
N LYS A 19 20.65 3.93 -7.12
CA LYS A 19 20.97 2.71 -6.36
C LYS A 19 20.12 2.59 -5.09
N GLN A 20 19.89 3.69 -4.38
CA GLN A 20 19.02 3.70 -3.20
C GLN A 20 17.57 3.39 -3.56
N HIS A 21 17.03 3.99 -4.62
CA HIS A 21 15.67 3.73 -5.09
C HIS A 21 15.48 2.26 -5.49
N ILE A 22 16.46 1.65 -6.17
CA ILE A 22 16.45 0.22 -6.49
C ILE A 22 16.44 -0.65 -5.22
N TYR A 23 17.30 -0.37 -4.24
CA TYR A 23 17.30 -1.15 -3.00
C TYR A 23 15.99 -1.04 -2.22
N ILE A 24 15.38 0.14 -2.21
CA ILE A 24 14.07 0.32 -1.57
C ILE A 24 12.99 -0.42 -2.35
N ALA A 25 13.01 -0.39 -3.69
CA ALA A 25 12.09 -1.15 -4.52
C ALA A 25 12.20 -2.66 -4.23
N LEU A 26 13.41 -3.19 -4.05
CA LEU A 26 13.62 -4.60 -3.71
C LEU A 26 13.02 -5.02 -2.36
N LEU A 27 12.82 -4.09 -1.41
CA LEU A 27 12.12 -4.40 -0.15
C LEU A 27 10.66 -4.81 -0.39
N PHE A 28 10.05 -4.42 -1.51
CA PHE A 28 8.68 -4.82 -1.84
C PHE A 28 8.58 -6.24 -2.41
N TYR A 29 9.70 -6.91 -2.74
CA TYR A 29 9.65 -8.22 -3.40
C TYR A 29 8.92 -9.28 -2.57
N LEU A 30 9.27 -9.46 -1.29
CA LEU A 30 8.61 -10.45 -0.43
C LEU A 30 7.12 -10.13 -0.18
N PRO A 31 6.73 -8.87 0.15
CA PRO A 31 5.31 -8.50 0.19
C PRO A 31 4.56 -8.78 -1.11
N CYS A 32 5.15 -8.43 -2.26
CA CYS A 32 4.57 -8.72 -3.58
C CYS A 32 4.44 -10.22 -3.82
N LEU A 33 5.45 -11.01 -3.43
CA LEU A 33 5.44 -12.47 -3.53
C LEU A 33 4.32 -13.11 -2.72
N ALA A 34 4.14 -12.69 -1.47
CA ALA A 34 3.02 -13.17 -0.64
C ALA A 34 1.66 -12.86 -1.30
N SER A 35 1.50 -11.64 -1.83
CA SER A 35 0.27 -11.24 -2.52
C SER A 35 0.05 -12.02 -3.81
N THR A 36 1.09 -12.25 -4.61
CA THR A 36 1.00 -13.01 -5.87
C THR A 36 0.64 -14.47 -5.59
N ILE A 37 1.26 -15.12 -4.59
CA ILE A 37 0.94 -16.52 -4.24
C ILE A 37 -0.57 -16.68 -3.96
N LEU A 38 -1.18 -15.74 -3.23
CA LEU A 38 -2.61 -15.79 -2.93
C LEU A 38 -3.51 -15.60 -4.16
N GLN A 39 -3.01 -15.00 -5.24
CA GLN A 39 -3.77 -14.86 -6.50
C GLN A 39 -3.90 -16.18 -7.27
N PHE A 40 -3.10 -17.20 -6.92
CA PHE A 40 -3.21 -18.54 -7.51
C PHE A 40 -4.20 -19.45 -6.77
N LEU A 41 -4.92 -18.93 -5.75
CA LEU A 41 -6.06 -19.63 -5.16
C LEU A 41 -7.23 -19.62 -6.15
N ASP A 42 -7.50 -20.76 -6.78
CA ASP A 42 -8.65 -20.96 -7.65
C ASP A 42 -9.71 -21.86 -6.97
N LYS A 43 -10.97 -21.71 -7.37
CA LYS A 43 -12.08 -22.56 -6.95
C LYS A 43 -11.91 -24.02 -7.40
N GLU A 44 -11.14 -24.25 -8.46
CA GLU A 44 -10.87 -25.58 -9.02
C GLU A 44 -9.62 -26.25 -8.41
N SER A 45 -8.86 -25.54 -7.56
CA SER A 45 -7.66 -26.08 -6.92
C SER A 45 -7.98 -27.25 -5.99
N LYS A 46 -7.16 -28.31 -6.05
CA LYS A 46 -7.31 -29.46 -5.14
C LYS A 46 -7.01 -29.03 -3.71
N LYS A 47 -7.63 -29.69 -2.73
CA LYS A 47 -7.44 -29.37 -1.29
C LYS A 47 -5.96 -29.33 -0.87
N GLU A 48 -5.15 -30.26 -1.39
CA GLU A 48 -3.70 -30.32 -1.10
C GLU A 48 -2.96 -29.09 -1.65
N GLU A 49 -3.29 -28.65 -2.87
CA GLU A 49 -2.72 -27.46 -3.50
C GLU A 49 -3.10 -26.19 -2.73
N VAL A 50 -4.38 -26.08 -2.30
CA VAL A 50 -4.86 -24.97 -1.47
C VAL A 50 -4.05 -24.86 -0.17
N ILE A 51 -3.81 -25.99 0.51
CA ILE A 51 -3.01 -26.00 1.75
C ILE A 51 -1.58 -25.54 1.47
N ILE A 52 -0.94 -26.05 0.41
CA ILE A 52 0.43 -25.67 0.05
C ILE A 52 0.53 -24.18 -0.27
N ILE A 53 -0.42 -23.63 -1.03
CA ILE A 53 -0.48 -22.20 -1.39
C ILE A 53 -0.64 -21.35 -0.12
N LEU A 54 -1.56 -21.71 0.77
CA LEU A 54 -1.78 -20.98 2.04
C LEU A 54 -0.56 -21.02 2.95
N VAL A 55 0.06 -22.20 3.13
CA VAL A 55 1.29 -22.34 3.95
C VAL A 55 2.42 -21.51 3.34
N SER A 56 2.60 -21.56 2.02
CA SER A 56 3.62 -20.78 1.32
C SER A 56 3.38 -19.27 1.49
N ALA A 57 2.13 -18.81 1.32
CA ALA A 57 1.77 -17.42 1.53
C ALA A 57 2.01 -16.95 2.97
N VAL A 58 1.72 -17.80 3.97
CA VAL A 58 1.99 -17.51 5.38
C VAL A 58 3.49 -17.40 5.65
N ILE A 59 4.30 -18.34 5.16
CA ILE A 59 5.77 -18.30 5.33
C ILE A 59 6.35 -17.02 4.70
N VAL A 60 6.00 -16.74 3.44
CA VAL A 60 6.48 -15.53 2.75
C VAL A 60 5.95 -14.27 3.42
N GLY A 61 4.70 -14.30 3.91
CA GLY A 61 4.10 -13.22 4.69
C GLY A 61 4.87 -12.93 5.99
N LEU A 62 5.26 -13.96 6.74
CA LEU A 62 6.09 -13.81 7.93
C LEU A 62 7.48 -13.26 7.59
N LEU A 63 8.10 -13.73 6.50
CA LEU A 63 9.39 -13.19 6.02
C LEU A 63 9.26 -11.73 5.56
N SER A 64 8.08 -11.31 5.08
CA SER A 64 7.81 -9.94 4.65
C SER A 64 7.71 -8.91 5.79
N ILE A 65 7.62 -9.37 7.04
CA ILE A 65 7.55 -8.49 8.23
C ILE A 65 8.78 -7.58 8.32
N VAL A 66 9.97 -8.12 8.09
CA VAL A 66 11.23 -7.36 8.16
C VAL A 66 11.26 -6.22 7.13
N PRO A 67 11.07 -6.45 5.80
CA PRO A 67 11.07 -5.36 4.84
C PRO A 67 9.95 -4.35 5.08
N VAL A 68 8.78 -4.78 5.55
CA VAL A 68 7.69 -3.86 5.93
C VAL A 68 8.13 -2.91 7.04
N PHE A 69 8.78 -3.41 8.10
CA PHE A 69 9.31 -2.53 9.15
C PHE A 69 10.44 -1.63 8.66
N VAL A 70 11.29 -2.10 7.76
CA VAL A 70 12.33 -1.25 7.15
C VAL A 70 11.70 -0.11 6.35
N LEU A 71 10.67 -0.39 5.55
CA LEU A 71 9.91 0.62 4.79
C LEU A 71 9.19 1.62 5.70
N GLN A 72 8.60 1.13 6.79
CA GLN A 72 7.97 1.97 7.80
C GLN A 72 8.99 2.90 8.48
N GLY A 73 10.15 2.39 8.86
CA GLY A 73 11.19 3.23 9.46
C GLY A 73 11.84 4.19 8.47
N LEU A 74 11.94 3.82 7.19
CA LEU A 74 12.33 4.76 6.13
C LEU A 74 11.34 5.92 6.01
N TRP A 75 10.03 5.62 6.04
CA TRP A 75 8.98 6.63 6.06
C TRP A 75 9.11 7.54 7.28
N ALA A 76 9.28 6.98 8.47
CA ALA A 76 9.39 7.77 9.70
C ALA A 76 10.64 8.66 9.72
N LYS A 77 11.79 8.14 9.27
CA LYS A 77 13.01 8.92 9.08
C LYS A 77 12.87 9.99 8.01
N PHE A 78 12.08 9.75 6.96
CA PHE A 78 11.81 10.74 5.93
C PHE A 78 11.04 11.92 6.52
N VAL A 79 9.95 11.65 7.24
CA VAL A 79 9.14 12.66 7.92
C VAL A 79 9.99 13.48 8.90
N ASN A 80 10.76 12.81 9.76
CA ASN A 80 11.64 13.49 10.72
C ASN A 80 12.66 14.44 10.05
N ARG A 81 13.18 14.05 8.88
CA ARG A 81 14.13 14.89 8.12
C ARG A 81 13.49 16.14 7.52
N ARG A 82 12.16 16.17 7.32
CA ARG A 82 11.47 17.36 6.80
C ARG A 82 11.37 18.48 7.82
N PHE A 83 11.22 18.14 9.09
CA PHE A 83 11.36 19.10 10.20
C PHE A 83 12.76 19.73 10.33
N SER A 84 13.77 19.18 9.64
CA SER A 84 15.15 19.70 9.62
C SER A 84 15.60 20.14 8.22
N GLU A 85 14.65 20.37 7.30
CA GLU A 85 14.85 20.85 5.92
C GLU A 85 15.80 19.99 5.05
N ALA A 86 16.01 18.73 5.42
CA ALA A 86 16.92 17.85 4.68
C ALA A 86 16.21 17.20 3.47
N TYR A 87 16.71 17.47 2.27
CA TYR A 87 16.19 16.88 1.01
C TYR A 87 16.65 15.43 0.78
N GLY A 88 15.94 14.72 -0.11
CA GLY A 88 16.24 13.36 -0.55
C GLY A 88 15.69 12.26 0.37
N ILE A 89 15.64 11.04 -0.15
CA ILE A 89 15.22 9.86 0.62
C ILE A 89 16.28 9.54 1.70
N PRO A 90 15.91 9.07 2.91
CA PRO A 90 16.86 8.69 3.94
C PRO A 90 17.72 7.50 3.49
N LYS A 91 19.00 7.52 3.88
CA LYS A 91 19.90 6.37 3.65
C LYS A 91 19.34 5.11 4.32
N LEU A 92 19.29 4.03 3.53
CA LEU A 92 18.95 2.68 4.00
C LEU A 92 20.01 2.22 5.01
N SER A 93 19.57 1.86 6.22
CA SER A 93 20.44 1.43 7.32
C SER A 93 19.65 0.54 8.29
N TRP A 94 20.34 -0.24 9.12
CA TRP A 94 19.69 -1.03 10.17
C TRP A 94 18.90 -0.19 11.18
N ASN A 95 19.26 1.08 11.35
CA ASN A 95 18.45 2.03 12.13
C ASN A 95 17.03 2.19 11.56
N CYS A 96 16.81 2.01 10.25
CA CYS A 96 15.45 2.00 9.69
C CYS A 96 14.59 0.89 10.28
N LEU A 97 15.14 -0.32 10.46
CA LEU A 97 14.40 -1.42 11.11
C LEU A 97 14.04 -1.05 12.56
N SER A 98 14.99 -0.47 13.31
CA SER A 98 14.75 -0.04 14.69
C SER A 98 13.64 1.01 14.77
N GLN A 99 13.67 2.03 13.90
CA GLN A 99 12.62 3.06 13.88
C GLN A 99 11.25 2.51 13.43
N GLY A 100 11.23 1.57 12.49
CA GLY A 100 10.00 0.89 12.09
C GLY A 100 9.37 0.11 13.24
N LEU A 101 10.17 -0.69 13.97
CA LEU A 101 9.73 -1.40 15.16
C LEU A 101 9.28 -0.44 16.27
N LYS A 102 9.99 0.66 16.46
CA LYS A 102 9.60 1.69 17.45
C LYS A 102 8.28 2.35 17.09
N MET A 103 7.91 2.47 15.82
CA MET A 103 6.64 3.04 15.38
C MET A 103 5.47 2.03 15.39
N PHE A 104 5.77 0.73 15.48
CA PHE A 104 4.78 -0.35 15.40
C PHE A 104 3.61 -0.22 16.40
N PRO A 105 3.82 0.04 17.71
CA PRO A 105 2.72 0.21 18.65
C PRO A 105 1.71 1.27 18.21
N LEU A 106 2.19 2.40 17.68
CA LEU A 106 1.32 3.46 17.17
C LEU A 106 0.53 2.99 15.94
N THR A 107 1.20 2.36 14.99
CA THR A 107 0.55 1.82 13.78
C THR A 107 -0.47 0.74 14.10
N LEU A 108 -0.19 -0.10 15.10
CA LEU A 108 -1.12 -1.13 15.57
C LEU A 108 -2.38 -0.50 16.17
N VAL A 109 -2.24 0.45 17.10
CA VAL A 109 -3.39 1.08 17.76
C VAL A 109 -4.26 1.83 16.76
N TRP A 110 -3.66 2.63 15.87
CA TRP A 110 -4.42 3.33 14.84
C TRP A 110 -5.02 2.37 13.80
N GLY A 111 -4.30 1.28 13.49
CA GLY A 111 -4.82 0.18 12.66
C GLY A 111 -6.06 -0.47 13.28
N LEU A 112 -6.11 -0.63 14.60
CA LEU A 112 -7.29 -1.14 15.31
C LEU A 112 -8.43 -0.11 15.36
N TYR A 113 -8.12 1.17 15.64
CA TYR A 113 -9.12 2.25 15.68
C TYR A 113 -9.86 2.45 14.36
N ILE A 114 -9.17 2.23 13.24
CA ILE A 114 -9.77 2.34 11.90
C ILE A 114 -10.30 0.98 11.44
N GLY A 115 -9.53 -0.09 11.67
CA GLY A 115 -9.80 -1.42 11.16
C GLY A 115 -11.04 -2.07 11.78
N ILE A 116 -11.21 -2.02 13.10
CA ILE A 116 -12.35 -2.66 13.76
C ILE A 116 -13.69 -2.06 13.28
N PRO A 117 -13.90 -0.72 13.30
CA PRO A 117 -15.15 -0.15 12.77
C PRO A 117 -15.37 -0.44 11.29
N SER A 118 -14.29 -0.42 10.48
CA SER A 118 -14.38 -0.73 9.05
C SER A 118 -14.80 -2.19 8.81
N LEU A 119 -14.23 -3.13 9.55
CA LEU A 119 -14.58 -4.55 9.46
C LEU A 119 -16.01 -4.81 9.94
N LEU A 120 -16.45 -4.16 11.03
CA LEU A 120 -17.83 -4.25 11.51
C LEU A 120 -18.82 -3.72 10.46
N TYR A 121 -18.52 -2.57 9.85
CA TYR A 121 -19.33 -2.02 8.76
C TYR A 121 -19.42 -3.00 7.58
N LEU A 122 -18.27 -3.51 7.10
CA LEU A 122 -18.24 -4.47 6.00
C LEU A 122 -19.00 -5.75 6.34
N ALA A 123 -18.85 -6.28 7.56
CA ALA A 123 -19.57 -7.47 8.00
C ALA A 123 -21.09 -7.26 7.92
N LEU A 124 -21.61 -6.12 8.40
CA LEU A 124 -23.03 -5.79 8.30
C LEU A 124 -23.50 -5.67 6.85
N VAL A 125 -22.70 -5.02 5.99
CA VAL A 125 -23.00 -4.87 4.56
C VAL A 125 -23.05 -6.24 3.86
N PHE A 126 -22.06 -7.11 4.09
CA PHE A 126 -22.03 -8.44 3.50
C PHE A 126 -23.13 -9.36 4.04
N LEU A 127 -23.48 -9.26 5.32
CA LEU A 127 -24.62 -9.99 5.90
C LEU A 127 -25.94 -9.55 5.24
N GLY A 128 -26.17 -8.24 5.12
CA GLY A 128 -27.35 -7.71 4.44
C GLY A 128 -27.44 -8.16 2.97
N PHE A 129 -26.30 -8.13 2.27
CA PHE A 129 -26.21 -8.64 0.91
C PHE A 129 -26.56 -10.15 0.83
N GLY A 130 -25.97 -10.97 1.68
CA GLY A 130 -26.21 -12.42 1.74
C GLY A 130 -27.68 -12.78 1.99
N LEU A 131 -28.38 -12.03 2.85
CA LEU A 131 -29.82 -12.19 3.10
C LEU A 131 -30.69 -11.72 1.92
N THR A 132 -30.20 -10.80 1.10
CA THR A 132 -30.97 -10.25 -0.02
C THR A 132 -30.92 -11.18 -1.24
N ILE A 133 -29.76 -11.79 -1.51
CA ILE A 133 -29.58 -12.70 -2.65
C ILE A 133 -30.26 -14.08 -2.46
N SER A 134 -30.72 -14.42 -1.26
CA SER A 134 -31.49 -15.65 -1.02
C SER A 134 -32.90 -15.62 -1.60
N SER A 135 -33.38 -14.46 -2.07
CA SER A 135 -34.69 -14.28 -2.68
C SER A 135 -34.84 -14.91 -4.08
N GLN A 136 -33.74 -15.30 -4.73
CA GLN A 136 -33.66 -15.88 -6.09
C GLN A 136 -34.31 -15.07 -7.23
N ASP A 137 -34.80 -13.85 -6.98
CA ASP A 137 -35.29 -12.94 -8.02
C ASP A 137 -34.11 -12.24 -8.71
N PRO A 138 -33.92 -12.42 -10.03
CA PRO A 138 -32.83 -11.79 -10.79
C PRO A 138 -32.78 -10.25 -10.65
N VAL A 139 -33.92 -9.58 -10.56
CA VAL A 139 -34.00 -8.13 -10.42
C VAL A 139 -33.50 -7.71 -9.04
N ILE A 140 -33.92 -8.43 -7.99
CA ILE A 140 -33.47 -8.18 -6.61
C ILE A 140 -31.96 -8.43 -6.49
N ILE A 141 -31.43 -9.45 -7.15
CA ILE A 141 -29.99 -9.75 -7.16
C ILE A 141 -29.19 -8.60 -7.80
N ILE A 142 -29.62 -8.07 -8.95
CA ILE A 142 -28.93 -6.94 -9.61
C ILE A 142 -28.92 -5.71 -8.70
N VAL A 143 -30.07 -5.37 -8.10
CA VAL A 143 -30.18 -4.24 -7.17
C VAL A 143 -29.31 -4.46 -5.93
N ALA A 144 -29.26 -5.68 -5.40
CA ALA A 144 -28.41 -6.03 -4.25
C ALA A 144 -26.91 -5.87 -4.56
N VAL A 145 -26.47 -6.23 -5.76
CA VAL A 145 -25.07 -6.07 -6.20
C VAL A 145 -24.71 -4.59 -6.34
N LEU A 146 -25.57 -3.77 -6.95
CA LEU A 146 -25.35 -2.32 -7.04
C LEU A 146 -25.36 -1.67 -5.65
N GLY A 147 -26.28 -2.10 -4.77
CA GLY A 147 -26.34 -1.65 -3.38
C GLY A 147 -25.10 -2.02 -2.58
N LEU A 148 -24.57 -3.24 -2.76
CA LEU A 148 -23.31 -3.68 -2.16
C LEU A 148 -22.14 -2.81 -2.62
N LEU A 149 -22.03 -2.56 -3.94
CA LEU A 149 -20.98 -1.69 -4.49
C LEU A 149 -21.06 -0.29 -3.88
N LEU A 150 -22.24 0.31 -3.83
CA LEU A 150 -22.45 1.64 -3.24
C LEU A 150 -22.11 1.66 -1.75
N ALA A 151 -22.54 0.66 -0.98
CA ALA A 151 -22.24 0.55 0.45
C ALA A 151 -20.73 0.43 0.70
N VAL A 152 -20.03 -0.39 -0.08
CA VAL A 152 -18.57 -0.49 0.00
C VAL A 152 -17.92 0.86 -0.37
N MET A 153 -18.43 1.58 -1.37
CA MET A 153 -17.95 2.93 -1.71
C MET A 153 -18.15 3.95 -0.58
N LEU A 154 -19.26 3.88 0.15
CA LEU A 154 -19.54 4.77 1.27
C LEU A 154 -18.51 4.66 2.40
N LEU A 155 -17.90 3.48 2.60
CA LEU A 155 -16.82 3.31 3.60
C LEU A 155 -15.58 4.14 3.26
N PHE A 156 -15.27 4.34 1.98
CA PHE A 156 -14.07 5.07 1.57
C PHE A 156 -14.15 6.58 1.87
N ILE A 157 -15.35 7.15 1.96
CA ILE A 157 -15.54 8.58 2.25
C ILE A 157 -14.97 8.96 3.63
N PRO A 158 -15.41 8.37 4.76
CA PRO A 158 -14.86 8.71 6.07
C PRO A 158 -13.37 8.33 6.18
N LEU A 159 -12.95 7.21 5.57
CA LEU A 159 -11.54 6.81 5.54
C LEU A 159 -10.66 7.84 4.83
N PHE A 160 -11.11 8.35 3.68
CA PHE A 160 -10.44 9.41 2.95
C PHE A 160 -10.35 10.69 3.80
N LEU A 161 -11.47 11.12 4.38
CA LEU A 161 -11.54 12.35 5.17
C LEU A 161 -10.64 12.30 6.41
N ILE A 162 -10.53 11.16 7.09
CA ILE A 162 -9.72 11.03 8.31
C ILE A 162 -8.23 10.79 8.02
N SER A 163 -7.89 10.21 6.86
CA SER A 163 -6.53 9.83 6.50
C SER A 163 -5.44 10.92 6.62
N PRO A 164 -5.63 12.18 6.18
CA PRO A 164 -4.61 13.22 6.38
C PRO A 164 -4.32 13.46 7.87
N PHE A 165 -5.36 13.47 8.70
CA PHE A 165 -5.23 13.78 10.12
C PHE A 165 -4.60 12.63 10.90
N VAL A 166 -4.81 11.38 10.47
CA VAL A 166 -4.09 10.22 11.01
C VAL A 166 -2.60 10.30 10.64
N ASN A 167 -2.26 10.71 9.41
CA ASN A 167 -0.86 10.97 9.04
C ASN A 167 -0.23 12.06 9.93
N MET A 168 -0.96 13.12 10.29
CA MET A 168 -0.48 14.14 11.23
C MET A 168 -0.20 13.58 12.63
N VAL A 169 -0.93 12.57 13.11
CA VAL A 169 -0.60 11.88 14.37
C VAL A 169 0.77 11.20 14.25
N PHE A 170 1.02 10.52 13.14
CA PHE A 170 2.32 9.90 12.89
C PHE A 170 3.44 10.93 12.69
N MET A 171 3.15 12.10 12.10
CA MET A 171 4.09 13.21 12.01
C MET A 171 4.49 13.73 13.38
N LYS A 172 3.52 13.94 14.29
CA LYS A 172 3.79 14.34 15.68
C LYS A 172 4.71 13.35 16.40
N TYR A 173 4.52 12.05 16.17
CA TYR A 173 5.46 11.04 16.67
C TYR A 173 6.86 11.21 16.06
N CYS A 174 6.96 11.41 14.75
CA CYS A 174 8.22 11.50 14.03
C CYS A 174 9.04 12.76 14.36
N GLU A 175 8.47 13.81 14.94
CA GLU A 175 9.23 14.99 15.38
C GLU A 175 10.35 14.61 16.36
N LYS A 176 10.00 13.83 17.40
CA LYS A 176 10.91 13.49 18.51
C LYS A 176 11.16 11.98 18.64
N PHE A 177 10.44 11.15 17.89
CA PHE A 177 10.39 9.68 18.05
C PHE A 177 9.99 9.24 19.46
N GLU A 178 9.21 10.07 20.15
CA GLU A 178 8.78 9.83 21.52
C GLU A 178 7.27 9.60 21.59
N TYR A 179 6.90 8.71 22.52
CA TYR A 179 5.50 8.44 22.81
C TYR A 179 4.94 9.46 23.79
N SER A 180 3.80 10.03 23.44
CA SER A 180 2.96 10.79 24.36
C SER A 180 1.59 10.15 24.47
N LYS A 181 0.92 10.32 25.63
CA LYS A 181 -0.45 9.83 25.84
C LYS A 181 -1.43 10.38 24.80
N GLU A 182 -1.13 11.56 24.26
CA GLU A 182 -1.96 12.21 23.26
C GLU A 182 -1.95 11.48 21.91
N LEU A 183 -0.83 10.87 21.50
CA LEU A 183 -0.71 10.13 20.24
C LEU A 183 -1.66 8.94 20.13
N PHE A 184 -2.07 8.38 21.27
CA PHE A 184 -3.01 7.25 21.35
C PHE A 184 -4.46 7.71 21.58
N ASN A 185 -4.74 9.00 21.59
CA ASN A 185 -6.09 9.51 21.76
C ASN A 185 -6.86 9.41 20.42
N PRO A 186 -7.94 8.62 20.32
CA PRO A 186 -8.72 8.48 19.08
C PRO A 186 -9.36 9.80 18.63
N LEU A 187 -9.48 10.79 19.52
CA LEU A 187 -10.03 12.10 19.20
C LEU A 187 -8.99 13.09 18.63
N LEU A 188 -7.70 12.74 18.63
CA LEU A 188 -6.64 13.62 18.16
C LEU A 188 -6.81 14.03 16.67
N PRO A 189 -7.15 13.13 15.73
CA PRO A 189 -7.45 13.52 14.35
C PRO A 189 -8.56 14.56 14.23
N PHE A 190 -9.58 14.52 15.09
CA PHE A 190 -10.65 15.52 15.08
C PHE A 190 -10.18 16.90 15.57
N ARG A 191 -9.19 16.93 16.48
CA ARG A 191 -8.54 18.20 16.87
C ARG A 191 -7.78 18.80 15.69
N TYR A 192 -7.01 17.99 14.97
CA TYR A 192 -6.32 18.43 13.76
C TYR A 192 -7.30 18.86 12.67
N MET A 193 -8.38 18.11 12.49
CA MET A 193 -9.45 18.42 11.56
C MET A 193 -10.01 19.82 11.79
N LYS A 194 -10.33 20.19 13.03
CA LYS A 194 -10.86 21.52 13.36
C LYS A 194 -9.95 22.67 12.92
N LYS A 195 -8.63 22.49 12.95
CA LYS A 195 -7.65 23.54 12.61
C LYS A 195 -7.27 23.54 11.12
N ALA A 196 -7.07 22.37 10.52
CA ALA A 196 -6.45 22.23 9.20
C ALA A 196 -7.34 21.52 8.17
N PHE A 197 -8.66 21.44 8.38
CA PHE A 197 -9.57 20.66 7.52
C PHE A 197 -9.42 20.98 6.04
N LYS A 198 -9.67 22.24 5.68
CA LYS A 198 -9.73 22.70 4.30
C LYS A 198 -8.42 22.42 3.56
N ASP A 199 -7.31 22.83 4.16
CA ASP A 199 -5.98 22.74 3.55
C ASP A 199 -5.56 21.27 3.37
N SER A 200 -5.78 20.44 4.39
CA SER A 200 -5.37 19.03 4.39
C SER A 200 -6.23 18.18 3.45
N VAL A 201 -7.55 18.38 3.42
CA VAL A 201 -8.46 17.65 2.53
C VAL A 201 -8.26 18.09 1.07
N PHE A 202 -8.06 19.39 0.83
CA PHE A 202 -7.76 19.86 -0.52
C PHE A 202 -6.44 19.31 -1.05
N LEU A 203 -5.42 19.19 -0.19
CA LEU A 203 -4.18 18.51 -0.52
C LEU A 203 -4.42 17.02 -0.82
N ALA A 204 -5.18 16.32 0.02
CA ALA A 204 -5.52 14.91 -0.19
C ALA A 204 -6.25 14.70 -1.54
N LEU A 205 -7.19 15.58 -1.91
CA LEU A 205 -7.88 15.55 -3.20
C LEU A 205 -6.92 15.73 -4.39
N LYS A 206 -5.96 16.65 -4.29
CA LYS A 206 -4.90 16.79 -5.32
C LYS A 206 -4.10 15.50 -5.45
N PHE A 207 -3.76 14.86 -4.33
CA PHE A 207 -3.00 13.62 -4.34
C PHE A 207 -3.80 12.40 -4.80
N ILE A 208 -5.14 12.45 -4.83
CA ILE A 208 -5.94 11.47 -5.60
C ILE A 208 -5.57 11.57 -7.09
N LEU A 209 -5.59 12.78 -7.67
CA LEU A 209 -5.25 12.98 -9.08
C LEU A 209 -3.79 12.59 -9.38
N VAL A 210 -2.85 12.98 -8.51
CA VAL A 210 -1.44 12.57 -8.63
C VAL A 210 -1.31 11.04 -8.54
N GLY A 211 -2.03 10.40 -7.62
CA GLY A 211 -2.08 8.95 -7.47
C GLY A 211 -2.61 8.26 -8.73
N MET A 212 -3.65 8.82 -9.36
CA MET A 212 -4.18 8.33 -10.64
C MET A 212 -3.14 8.43 -11.75
N VAL A 213 -2.50 9.59 -11.92
CA VAL A 213 -1.50 9.81 -12.98
C VAL A 213 -0.27 8.93 -12.79
N THR A 214 0.29 8.90 -11.58
CA THR A 214 1.46 8.07 -11.26
C THR A 214 1.13 6.57 -11.36
N GLY A 215 -0.07 6.18 -10.91
CA GLY A 215 -0.60 4.83 -11.04
C GLY A 215 -0.78 4.40 -12.50
N MET A 216 -1.38 5.24 -13.34
CA MET A 216 -1.50 4.98 -14.78
C MET A 216 -0.13 4.83 -15.43
N GLY A 217 0.81 5.70 -15.11
CA GLY A 217 2.20 5.57 -15.59
C GLY A 217 2.84 4.25 -15.18
N ALA A 218 2.66 3.82 -13.93
CA ALA A 218 3.13 2.53 -13.45
C ALA A 218 2.49 1.35 -14.21
N GLN A 219 1.19 1.41 -14.49
CA GLN A 219 0.47 0.37 -15.24
C GLN A 219 0.88 0.30 -16.71
N ILE A 220 1.20 1.43 -17.36
CA ILE A 220 1.74 1.45 -18.72
C ILE A 220 3.10 0.73 -18.75
N ILE A 221 3.99 1.04 -17.80
CA ILE A 221 5.29 0.37 -17.69
C ILE A 221 5.10 -1.13 -17.43
N LEU A 222 4.16 -1.49 -16.54
CA LEU A 222 3.80 -2.88 -16.24
C LEU A 222 3.37 -3.64 -17.50
N CYS A 223 2.46 -3.04 -18.28
CA CYS A 223 1.93 -3.61 -19.50
C CYS A 223 3.04 -3.86 -20.54
N LEU A 224 3.94 -2.89 -20.74
CA LEU A 224 5.07 -3.02 -21.64
C LEU A 224 6.02 -4.16 -21.21
N LEU A 225 6.31 -4.28 -19.91
CA LEU A 225 7.15 -5.36 -19.40
C LEU A 225 6.49 -6.73 -19.58
N LEU A 226 5.20 -6.84 -19.26
CA LEU A 226 4.44 -8.08 -19.45
C LEU A 226 4.34 -8.47 -20.94
N MET A 227 4.22 -7.50 -21.85
CA MET A 227 4.28 -7.75 -23.29
C MET A 227 5.63 -8.33 -23.72
N VAL A 228 6.74 -7.73 -23.28
CA VAL A 228 8.09 -8.24 -23.59
C VAL A 228 8.26 -9.65 -23.02
N LEU A 229 7.81 -9.89 -21.79
CA LEU A 229 7.84 -11.20 -21.16
C LEU A 229 6.99 -12.21 -21.93
N ALA A 230 5.80 -11.84 -22.39
CA ALA A 230 4.93 -12.71 -23.18
C ALA A 230 5.56 -13.07 -24.54
N ILE A 231 6.18 -12.11 -25.24
CA ILE A 231 6.87 -12.36 -26.53
C ILE A 231 7.99 -13.39 -26.37
N ILE A 232 8.68 -13.41 -25.22
CA ILE A 232 9.76 -14.37 -24.95
C ILE A 232 9.19 -15.70 -24.42
N ALA A 233 8.23 -15.64 -23.50
CA ALA A 233 7.71 -16.82 -22.81
C ALA A 233 6.80 -17.68 -23.69
N ILE A 234 5.96 -17.07 -24.55
CA ILE A 234 5.00 -17.82 -25.38
C ILE A 234 5.71 -18.78 -26.34
N PRO A 235 6.75 -18.37 -27.12
CA PRO A 235 7.48 -19.32 -27.97
C PRO A 235 8.15 -20.44 -27.19
N VAL A 236 8.72 -20.13 -26.01
CA VAL A 236 9.33 -21.13 -25.13
C VAL A 236 8.30 -22.14 -24.65
N VAL A 237 7.13 -21.68 -24.21
CA VAL A 237 6.02 -22.55 -23.79
C VAL A 237 5.54 -23.42 -24.94
N ILE A 238 5.41 -22.87 -26.16
CA ILE A 238 5.01 -23.63 -27.35
C ILE A 238 6.04 -24.72 -27.69
N ILE A 239 7.33 -24.39 -27.69
CA ILE A 239 8.41 -25.37 -27.97
C ILE A 239 8.41 -26.48 -26.92
N LEU A 240 8.27 -26.11 -25.65
CA LEU A 240 8.22 -27.06 -24.54
C LEU A 240 6.98 -27.97 -24.61
N ALA A 241 5.82 -27.43 -24.96
CA ALA A 241 4.58 -28.19 -25.15
C ALA A 241 4.71 -29.20 -26.30
N MET A 242 5.41 -28.84 -27.38
CA MET A 242 5.68 -29.74 -28.50
C MET A 242 6.64 -30.89 -28.15
N VAL A 243 7.52 -30.69 -27.16
CA VAL A 243 8.50 -31.71 -26.73
C VAL A 243 7.91 -32.67 -25.70
N ASN A 244 6.98 -32.20 -24.86
CA ASN A 244 6.29 -33.04 -23.88
C ASN A 244 4.91 -32.46 -23.56
N GLU A 245 3.85 -33.12 -24.03
CA GLU A 245 2.45 -32.70 -23.82
C GLU A 245 2.06 -32.61 -22.34
N HIS A 246 2.68 -33.43 -21.49
CA HIS A 246 2.43 -33.43 -20.03
C HIS A 246 3.33 -32.46 -19.26
N MET A 247 4.15 -31.66 -19.93
CA MET A 247 5.08 -30.77 -19.23
C MET A 247 4.34 -29.76 -18.35
N PHE A 248 3.18 -29.26 -18.81
CA PHE A 248 2.38 -28.26 -18.10
C PHE A 248 1.33 -28.83 -17.14
N ASP A 249 1.18 -30.15 -17.06
CA ASP A 249 0.28 -30.81 -16.09
C ASP A 249 0.82 -30.70 -14.64
N SER A 250 2.07 -30.29 -14.47
CA SER A 250 2.72 -30.13 -13.17
C SER A 250 2.54 -28.72 -12.61
N SER A 251 2.02 -28.62 -11.39
CA SER A 251 1.95 -27.40 -10.57
C SER A 251 3.31 -26.72 -10.32
N VAL A 252 4.42 -27.40 -10.63
CA VAL A 252 5.78 -26.86 -10.53
C VAL A 252 6.02 -25.66 -11.45
N TRP A 253 5.33 -25.57 -12.59
CA TRP A 253 5.44 -24.42 -13.50
C TRP A 253 4.83 -23.12 -12.97
N ALA A 254 3.96 -23.20 -11.96
CA ALA A 254 3.43 -22.01 -11.30
C ALA A 254 4.52 -21.25 -10.54
N ILE A 255 5.57 -21.93 -10.05
CA ILE A 255 6.65 -21.32 -9.24
C ILE A 255 7.40 -20.20 -9.98
N PRO A 256 7.99 -20.44 -11.17
CA PRO A 256 8.68 -19.38 -11.91
C PRO A 256 7.74 -18.24 -12.34
N VAL A 257 6.47 -18.56 -12.66
CA VAL A 257 5.46 -17.55 -13.03
C VAL A 257 5.14 -16.65 -11.84
N VAL A 258 4.90 -17.24 -10.66
CA VAL A 258 4.69 -16.51 -9.41
C VAL A 258 5.87 -15.57 -9.14
N MET A 259 7.10 -16.07 -9.18
CA MET A 259 8.30 -15.25 -8.95
C MET A 259 8.39 -14.06 -9.92
N LEU A 260 8.14 -14.32 -11.21
CA LEU A 260 8.21 -13.31 -12.27
C LEU A 260 7.13 -12.23 -12.11
N VAL A 261 5.88 -12.63 -11.87
CA VAL A 261 4.76 -11.70 -11.61
C VAL A 261 5.04 -10.86 -10.36
N SER A 262 5.66 -11.42 -9.33
CA SER A 262 6.03 -10.68 -8.13
C SER A 262 7.11 -9.63 -8.35
N VAL A 263 8.09 -9.88 -9.23
CA VAL A 263 9.08 -8.84 -9.63
C VAL A 263 8.37 -7.68 -10.33
N VAL A 264 7.44 -7.99 -11.22
CA VAL A 264 6.69 -6.99 -11.99
C VAL A 264 5.76 -6.17 -11.07
N ALA A 265 5.18 -6.81 -10.04
CA ALA A 265 4.35 -6.17 -9.01
C ALA A 265 5.12 -5.19 -8.09
N ILE A 266 6.46 -5.22 -8.07
CA ILE A 266 7.26 -4.23 -7.32
C ILE A 266 7.00 -2.81 -7.84
N ILE A 267 6.83 -2.64 -9.15
CA ILE A 267 6.69 -1.33 -9.80
C ILE A 267 5.51 -0.54 -9.22
N PRO A 268 4.25 -1.04 -9.27
CA PRO A 268 3.12 -0.32 -8.71
C PRO A 268 3.22 -0.14 -7.19
N ALA A 269 3.78 -1.12 -6.46
CA ALA A 269 3.99 -1.00 -5.01
C ALA A 269 4.96 0.14 -4.66
N TYR A 270 6.08 0.21 -5.38
CA TYR A 270 7.09 1.25 -5.23
C TYR A 270 6.57 2.64 -5.62
N VAL A 271 5.86 2.73 -6.75
CA VAL A 271 5.25 4.00 -7.21
C VAL A 271 4.22 4.50 -6.19
N ARG A 272 3.41 3.61 -5.60
CA ARG A 272 2.49 4.00 -4.53
C ARG A 272 3.25 4.55 -3.32
N TRP A 273 4.36 3.92 -2.94
CA TRP A 273 5.17 4.35 -1.80
C TRP A 273 5.84 5.71 -2.04
N ILE A 274 6.44 5.94 -3.22
CA ILE A 274 7.10 7.23 -3.52
C ILE A 274 6.08 8.38 -3.63
N THR A 275 4.88 8.11 -4.18
CA THR A 275 3.79 9.09 -4.21
C THR A 275 3.32 9.42 -2.79
N ASN A 276 3.32 8.45 -1.87
CA ASN A 276 3.02 8.72 -0.46
C ASN A 276 4.10 9.58 0.22
N LEU A 277 5.38 9.40 -0.09
CA LEU A 277 6.42 10.30 0.43
C LEU A 277 6.23 11.74 -0.06
N ALA A 278 5.91 11.93 -1.35
CA ALA A 278 5.61 13.26 -1.89
C ALA A 278 4.36 13.87 -1.24
N TYR A 279 3.34 13.05 -0.95
CA TYR A 279 2.15 13.48 -0.22
C TYR A 279 2.50 13.97 1.19
N VAL A 280 3.28 13.19 1.92
CA VAL A 280 3.69 13.48 3.29
C VAL A 280 4.58 14.71 3.36
N ASP A 281 5.48 14.92 2.40
CA ASP A 281 6.29 16.14 2.25
C ASP A 281 5.42 17.40 2.14
N ASN A 282 4.31 17.35 1.38
CA ASN A 282 3.41 18.49 1.26
C ASN A 282 2.49 18.66 2.48
N LEU A 283 2.15 17.55 3.14
CA LEU A 283 1.28 17.54 4.32
C LEU A 283 2.04 18.00 5.57
N GLU A 284 3.35 17.76 5.63
CA GLU A 284 4.23 18.21 6.72
C GLU A 284 4.29 19.74 6.78
N GLU A 285 4.35 20.45 5.66
CA GLU A 285 4.30 21.92 5.66
C GLU A 285 3.00 22.46 6.28
N ILE A 286 1.85 21.87 5.93
CA ILE A 286 0.56 22.23 6.56
C ILE A 286 0.62 21.96 8.06
N TYR A 287 1.27 20.86 8.46
CA TYR A 287 1.39 20.49 9.85
C TYR A 287 2.29 21.47 10.63
N VAL A 288 3.44 21.85 10.08
CA VAL A 288 4.35 22.83 10.66
C VAL A 288 3.64 24.18 10.82
N ASP A 289 3.02 24.67 9.75
CA ASP A 289 2.36 25.97 9.71
C ASP A 289 1.20 26.09 10.71
N LYS A 290 0.43 25.02 10.89
CA LYS A 290 -0.81 25.04 11.69
C LYS A 290 -0.65 24.58 13.14
N PHE A 291 0.43 23.87 13.45
CA PHE A 291 0.58 23.22 14.76
C PHE A 291 1.93 23.44 15.44
N LEU A 292 3.02 23.73 14.71
CA LEU A 292 4.34 23.96 15.31
C LEU A 292 4.70 25.44 15.42
N ILE A 293 4.22 26.29 14.52
CA ILE A 293 4.47 27.75 14.55
C ILE A 293 3.48 28.48 15.48
N GLU A 294 2.34 27.84 15.82
CA GLU A 294 1.31 28.39 16.73
C GLU A 294 1.51 28.02 18.22
N GLU A 295 2.58 27.31 18.58
CA GLU A 295 3.00 27.06 20.00
C GLU A 295 4.13 28.01 20.43
#